data_AF-A0A1S1N6Q9-F1
#
_entry.id   AF-A0A1S1N6Q9-F1
#
_cell.length_a   1.000
_cell.length_b   1.000
_cell.length_c   1.000
_cell.angle_alpha   90.00
_cell.angle_beta   90.00
_cell.angle_gamma   90.00
#
_symmetry.space_group_name_H-M   'P 1'
#
loop_
_entity.id
_entity.type
_entity.pdbx_description
1 polymer ?
#
loop_
_entity_poly.entity_id
_entity_poly.type
_entity_poly.pdbx_seq_one_letter_code
_entity_poly.pdbx_strand_id
1 'polypeptide(L)'
;MKLKKTALIVPLMFSSISYANIVVEATLDNVDAKVEANGGRVNFDMLIKNEGNADVNLRYYDTLIFPKGELYNRSSASNIMLSAGTALEKTRPSVVVPAEFPAGKYSYVLSVYNRDTGEVTSSNFSFYKQYSDTENTSCSEILANGHSKGSGVYTIKSMSAESPYQVYCDMETKGGGWTLVGIKRRTQPNEVVEELTSPELEGGVISDQKWADLKYVSQEVLVVADTITAVLDMDALKNANCKPLAKSLTENLLAHNESSGCGGAGQDYSVFGSNKSNIVAVYDYSSSKFIIEREGTGWGNAQNGPYYNGEKMWVYVR
;
A
#
# COMPACT_ATOMS: atom_id res chain seq x y z
N MET A 1 -41.50 9.65 81.60
CA MET A 1 -40.12 9.67 81.07
C MET A 1 -40.15 10.31 79.68
N LYS A 2 -39.78 11.61 79.58
CA LYS A 2 -39.85 12.37 78.31
C LYS A 2 -38.57 12.09 77.49
N LEU A 3 -38.71 11.41 76.35
CA LEU A 3 -37.63 11.24 75.38
C LEU A 3 -37.42 12.54 74.60
N LYS A 4 -36.22 13.14 74.74
CA LYS A 4 -35.75 14.22 73.86
C LYS A 4 -35.40 13.62 72.50
N LYS A 5 -36.13 13.99 71.44
CA LYS A 5 -35.69 13.79 70.06
C LYS A 5 -34.67 14.87 69.72
N THR A 6 -33.40 14.50 69.67
CA THR A 6 -32.34 15.34 69.10
C THR A 6 -32.35 15.12 67.60
N ALA A 7 -32.72 16.14 66.82
CA ALA A 7 -32.59 16.12 65.37
C ALA A 7 -31.12 16.35 65.00
N LEU A 8 -30.46 15.31 64.48
CA LEU A 8 -29.13 15.40 63.91
C LEU A 8 -29.26 15.89 62.47
N ILE A 9 -28.93 17.15 62.20
CA ILE A 9 -28.83 17.68 60.84
C ILE A 9 -27.46 17.25 60.30
N VAL A 10 -27.46 16.22 59.46
CA VAL A 10 -26.26 15.81 58.69
C VAL A 10 -26.19 16.74 57.47
N PRO A 11 -25.12 17.53 57.28
CA PRO A 11 -24.96 18.30 56.05
C PRO A 11 -24.72 17.32 54.90
N LEU A 12 -25.57 17.36 53.88
CA LEU A 12 -25.28 16.71 52.60
C LEU A 12 -24.06 17.40 51.99
N MET A 13 -22.89 16.76 52.12
CA MET A 13 -21.74 17.07 51.28
C MET A 13 -22.08 16.61 49.87
N PHE A 14 -22.39 17.54 48.97
CA PHE A 14 -22.35 17.27 47.53
C PHE A 14 -20.88 17.01 47.17
N SER A 15 -20.49 15.75 47.08
CA SER A 15 -19.23 15.40 46.41
C SER A 15 -19.40 15.76 44.94
N SER A 16 -18.78 16.86 44.50
CA SER A 16 -18.62 17.13 43.07
C SER A 16 -17.84 15.95 42.48
N ILE A 17 -18.53 15.10 41.71
CA ILE A 17 -17.86 14.02 41.00
C ILE A 17 -16.92 14.68 40.00
N SER A 18 -15.63 14.41 40.16
CA SER A 18 -14.62 14.79 39.17
C SER A 18 -14.91 14.02 37.88
N TYR A 19 -15.09 14.74 36.78
CA TYR A 19 -15.24 14.14 35.45
C TYR A 19 -14.22 14.78 34.52
N ALA A 20 -13.33 13.96 33.96
CA ALA A 20 -12.47 14.32 32.85
C ALA A 20 -13.27 14.22 31.55
N ASN A 21 -13.38 15.33 30.81
CA ASN A 21 -13.97 15.35 29.47
C ASN A 21 -12.92 15.92 28.51
N ILE A 22 -12.40 15.07 27.63
CA ILE A 22 -11.32 15.44 26.71
C ILE A 22 -11.90 15.60 25.31
N VAL A 23 -11.76 16.79 24.76
CA VAL A 23 -12.09 17.08 23.36
C VAL A 23 -10.80 17.02 22.56
N VAL A 24 -10.82 16.27 21.46
CA VAL A 24 -9.69 16.11 20.54
C VAL A 24 -10.15 16.50 19.16
N GLU A 25 -9.45 17.43 18.52
CA GLU A 25 -9.72 17.84 17.14
C GLU A 25 -8.41 17.87 16.36
N ALA A 26 -8.51 17.41 15.11
CA ALA A 26 -7.46 17.52 14.11
C ALA A 26 -8.15 17.95 12.81
N THR A 27 -7.91 19.18 12.40
CA THR A 27 -8.69 19.83 11.34
C THR A 27 -7.75 20.25 10.22
N LEU A 28 -7.99 19.73 9.01
CA LEU A 28 -7.23 20.12 7.83
C LEU A 28 -7.40 21.61 7.52
N ASP A 29 -6.29 22.30 7.22
CA ASP A 29 -6.32 23.70 6.76
C ASP A 29 -7.08 23.82 5.42
N ASN A 30 -6.99 22.78 4.58
CA ASN A 30 -7.69 22.66 3.31
C ASN A 30 -8.38 21.29 3.24
N VAL A 31 -9.71 21.29 3.15
CA VAL A 31 -10.53 20.06 3.14
C VAL A 31 -10.24 19.20 1.91
N ASP A 32 -9.81 19.82 0.81
CA ASP A 32 -9.41 19.17 -0.43
C ASP A 32 -7.88 19.07 -0.56
N ALA A 33 -7.17 18.91 0.57
CA ALA A 33 -5.72 18.77 0.55
C ALA A 33 -5.29 17.60 -0.33
N LYS A 34 -4.53 17.93 -1.38
CA LYS A 34 -3.87 16.99 -2.27
C LYS A 34 -2.36 17.14 -2.15
N VAL A 35 -1.65 16.02 -2.08
CA VAL A 35 -0.20 15.96 -2.19
C VAL A 35 0.16 15.48 -3.60
N GLU A 36 1.06 16.18 -4.25
CA GLU A 36 1.55 15.85 -5.58
C GLU A 36 2.46 14.60 -5.60
N ALA A 37 2.69 14.10 -6.81
CA ALA A 37 3.56 12.99 -7.14
C ALA A 37 4.94 13.01 -6.43
N ASN A 38 5.59 14.17 -6.51
CA ASN A 38 6.93 14.45 -6.01
C ASN A 38 6.98 14.69 -4.49
N GLY A 39 5.86 14.44 -3.80
CA GLY A 39 5.73 14.64 -2.38
C GLY A 39 5.36 16.08 -2.04
N GLY A 40 5.13 16.30 -0.76
CA GLY A 40 4.66 17.59 -0.27
C GLY A 40 4.30 17.52 1.19
N ARG A 41 3.47 18.47 1.61
CA ARG A 41 2.97 18.51 2.98
C ARG A 41 1.53 18.94 3.03
N VAL A 42 0.81 18.37 4.00
CA VAL A 42 -0.53 18.78 4.35
C VAL A 42 -0.48 19.45 5.72
N ASN A 43 -1.01 20.67 5.81
CA ASN A 43 -1.10 21.40 7.06
C ASN A 43 -2.46 21.16 7.71
N PHE A 44 -2.48 21.18 9.03
CA PHE A 44 -3.68 21.02 9.84
C PHE A 44 -3.50 21.77 11.15
N ASP A 45 -4.59 22.03 11.85
CA ASP A 45 -4.59 22.50 13.23
C ASP A 45 -4.93 21.35 14.18
N MET A 46 -4.37 21.40 15.40
CA MET A 46 -4.66 20.42 16.45
C MET A 46 -5.15 21.11 17.72
N LEU A 47 -6.15 20.51 18.36
CA LEU A 47 -6.69 20.91 19.66
C LEU A 47 -6.83 19.68 20.56
N ILE A 48 -6.29 19.76 21.77
CA ILE A 48 -6.57 18.82 22.87
C ILE A 48 -7.01 19.66 24.06
N LYS A 49 -8.29 19.59 24.42
CA LYS A 49 -8.89 20.44 25.45
C LYS A 49 -9.46 19.60 26.58
N ASN A 50 -9.17 20.00 27.82
CA ASN A 50 -9.81 19.47 29.00
C ASN A 50 -11.05 20.32 29.32
N GLU A 51 -12.23 19.85 28.96
CA GLU A 51 -13.51 20.47 29.34
C GLU A 51 -14.04 19.94 30.68
N GLY A 52 -13.27 19.05 31.33
CA GLY A 52 -13.54 18.58 32.66
C GLY A 52 -13.29 19.64 33.75
N ASN A 53 -13.59 19.23 34.99
CA ASN A 53 -13.47 20.08 36.17
C ASN A 53 -12.27 19.72 37.06
N ALA A 54 -11.39 18.83 36.61
CA ALA A 54 -10.18 18.42 37.31
C ALA A 54 -9.00 18.32 36.35
N ASP A 55 -7.79 18.39 36.91
CA ASP A 55 -6.55 18.19 36.18
C ASP A 55 -6.45 16.75 35.68
N VAL A 56 -5.91 16.57 34.47
CA VAL A 56 -5.84 15.28 33.79
C VAL A 56 -4.44 14.99 33.27
N ASN A 57 -4.01 13.74 33.40
CA ASN A 57 -2.73 13.26 32.89
C ASN A 57 -2.94 12.49 31.58
N LEU A 58 -2.47 13.07 30.48
CA LEU A 58 -2.72 12.56 29.13
C LEU A 58 -1.41 12.13 28.46
N ARG A 59 -1.53 11.18 27.54
CA ARG A 59 -0.48 10.82 26.59
C ARG A 59 -1.05 10.88 25.18
N TYR A 60 -0.47 11.68 24.31
CA TYR A 60 -0.93 11.81 22.92
C TYR A 60 0.13 11.40 21.92
N TYR A 61 -0.30 10.90 20.77
CA TYR A 61 0.54 10.50 19.65
C TYR A 61 -0.25 10.58 18.35
N ASP A 62 0.46 10.60 17.23
CA ASP A 62 -0.15 10.59 15.91
C ASP A 62 0.33 9.44 15.04
N THR A 63 -0.58 8.96 14.20
CA THR A 63 -0.35 7.86 13.27
C THR A 63 -0.83 8.26 11.90
N LEU A 64 -0.09 7.84 10.89
CA LEU A 64 -0.49 7.94 9.50
C LEU A 64 -0.82 6.54 8.99
N ILE A 65 -2.04 6.38 8.49
CA ILE A 65 -2.50 5.16 7.84
C ILE A 65 -2.28 5.34 6.34
N PHE A 66 -1.51 4.44 5.74
CA PHE A 66 -1.20 4.41 4.33
C PHE A 66 -2.38 3.90 3.49
N PRO A 67 -2.37 4.11 2.16
CA PRO A 67 -3.44 3.68 1.27
C PRO A 67 -3.83 2.19 1.34
N LYS A 68 -2.88 1.29 1.65
CA LYS A 68 -3.18 -0.14 1.82
C LYS A 68 -3.43 -0.53 3.29
N GLY A 69 -3.57 0.45 4.18
CA GLY A 69 -3.88 0.25 5.60
C GLY A 69 -2.65 0.07 6.50
N GLU A 70 -1.42 0.15 5.97
CA GLU A 70 -0.23 0.07 6.81
C GLU A 70 -0.16 1.25 7.79
N LEU A 71 0.19 0.94 9.04
CA LEU A 71 0.33 1.95 10.09
C LEU A 71 1.75 2.48 10.13
N TYR A 72 1.90 3.79 10.01
CA TYR A 72 3.15 4.50 10.16
C TYR A 72 3.08 5.43 11.37
N ASN A 73 3.80 5.07 12.43
CA ASN A 73 3.86 5.88 13.63
C ASN A 73 4.74 7.12 13.37
N ARG A 74 4.14 8.31 13.39
CA ARG A 74 4.81 9.54 12.98
C ARG A 74 5.51 10.26 14.12
N SER A 75 5.01 10.10 15.35
CA SER A 75 5.56 10.77 16.52
C SER A 75 5.83 9.80 17.66
N SER A 76 6.89 10.09 18.40
CA SER A 76 7.04 9.54 19.73
C SER A 76 5.93 10.11 20.61
N ALA A 77 5.23 9.23 21.32
CA ALA A 77 4.15 9.64 22.21
C ALA A 77 4.64 10.63 23.27
N SER A 78 3.89 11.72 23.44
CA SER A 78 4.20 12.83 24.35
C SER A 78 3.26 12.82 25.54
N ASN A 79 3.78 13.11 26.74
CA ASN A 79 2.97 13.25 27.94
C ASN A 79 2.60 14.73 28.14
N ILE A 80 1.39 14.98 28.61
CA ILE A 80 0.91 16.32 28.97
C ILE A 80 -0.01 16.25 30.18
N MET A 81 0.09 17.23 31.05
CA MET A 81 -0.84 17.45 32.14
C MET A 81 -1.65 18.71 31.81
N LEU A 82 -2.98 18.58 31.73
CA LEU A 82 -3.87 19.70 31.42
C LEU A 82 -4.73 20.01 32.63
N SER A 83 -4.70 21.26 33.08
CA SER A 83 -5.64 21.73 34.09
C SER A 83 -7.06 21.84 33.55
N ALA A 84 -8.05 21.86 34.44
CA ALA A 84 -9.44 22.05 34.07
C ALA A 84 -9.64 23.31 33.21
N GLY A 85 -10.32 23.16 32.07
CA GLY A 85 -10.62 24.25 31.13
C GLY A 85 -9.49 24.68 30.21
N THR A 86 -8.28 24.09 30.32
CA THR A 86 -7.14 24.46 29.47
C THR A 86 -7.02 23.57 28.23
N ALA A 87 -6.29 24.06 27.24
CA ALA A 87 -6.05 23.36 25.99
C ALA A 87 -4.58 23.37 25.59
N LEU A 88 -4.17 22.31 24.90
CA LEU A 88 -3.02 22.31 24.02
C LEU A 88 -3.50 22.59 22.60
N GLU A 89 -3.04 23.70 22.04
CA GLU A 89 -3.30 24.08 20.66
C GLU A 89 -1.97 24.11 19.90
N LYS A 90 -1.94 23.54 18.70
CA LYS A 90 -0.86 23.77 17.75
C LYS A 90 -1.47 24.16 16.42
N THR A 91 -1.09 25.35 15.96
CA THR A 91 -1.52 25.85 14.67
C THR A 91 -0.50 25.49 13.60
N ARG A 92 -1.01 24.99 12.47
CA ARG A 92 -0.25 24.57 11.28
C ARG A 92 0.93 23.58 11.50
N PRO A 93 0.86 22.54 12.36
CA PRO A 93 1.67 21.36 12.14
C PRO A 93 1.46 20.79 10.73
N SER A 94 2.39 19.94 10.27
CA SER A 94 2.30 19.35 8.95
C SER A 94 2.57 17.85 8.91
N VAL A 95 1.83 17.18 8.03
CA VAL A 95 2.13 15.83 7.55
C VAL A 95 3.04 15.96 6.34
N VAL A 96 4.31 15.60 6.49
CA VAL A 96 5.22 15.48 5.34
C VAL A 96 4.98 14.12 4.69
N VAL A 97 4.70 14.15 3.39
CA VAL A 97 4.47 12.96 2.57
C VAL A 97 5.54 12.98 1.49
N PRO A 98 6.61 12.19 1.67
CA PRO A 98 7.70 12.11 0.71
C PRO A 98 7.26 11.60 -0.68
N ALA A 99 8.11 11.80 -1.68
CA ALA A 99 7.85 11.32 -3.05
C ALA A 99 7.71 9.80 -3.08
N GLU A 100 8.52 9.12 -2.28
CA GLU A 100 8.58 7.67 -2.14
C GLU A 100 7.39 7.07 -1.39
N PHE A 101 6.37 7.84 -1.00
CA PHE A 101 5.14 7.31 -0.43
C PHE A 101 4.11 7.04 -1.56
N PRO A 102 3.32 5.96 -1.49
CA PRO A 102 2.39 5.58 -2.56
C PRO A 102 1.27 6.62 -2.75
N ALA A 103 0.71 6.74 -3.95
CA ALA A 103 -0.53 7.49 -4.10
C ALA A 103 -1.72 6.76 -3.46
N GLY A 104 -2.77 7.52 -3.20
CA GLY A 104 -4.02 7.03 -2.64
C GLY A 104 -4.46 7.81 -1.42
N LYS A 105 -5.44 7.26 -0.72
CA LYS A 105 -6.06 7.88 0.45
C LYS A 105 -5.20 7.62 1.69
N TYR A 106 -4.75 8.70 2.32
CA TYR A 106 -4.11 8.65 3.63
C TYR A 106 -5.11 9.02 4.72
N SER A 107 -4.94 8.46 5.92
CA SER A 107 -5.69 8.91 7.10
C SER A 107 -4.72 9.29 8.22
N TYR A 108 -4.81 10.53 8.67
CA TYR A 108 -4.11 11.00 9.87
C TYR A 108 -5.01 10.74 11.07
N VAL A 109 -4.44 10.18 12.14
CA VAL A 109 -5.15 9.94 13.39
C VAL A 109 -4.36 10.54 14.55
N LEU A 110 -4.97 11.48 15.27
CA LEU A 110 -4.50 11.97 16.55
C LEU A 110 -5.19 11.18 17.66
N SER A 111 -4.41 10.49 18.47
CA SER A 111 -4.90 9.65 19.57
C SER A 111 -4.44 10.22 20.91
N VAL A 112 -5.37 10.34 21.86
CA VAL A 112 -5.13 10.83 23.22
C VAL A 112 -5.57 9.77 24.21
N TYR A 113 -4.61 9.21 24.94
CA TYR A 113 -4.82 8.26 26.01
C TYR A 113 -4.91 9.00 27.35
N ASN A 114 -6.06 8.89 28.02
CA ASN A 114 -6.24 9.35 29.38
C ASN A 114 -5.63 8.33 30.35
N ARG A 115 -4.59 8.73 31.09
CA ARG A 115 -3.86 7.82 31.98
C ARG A 115 -4.59 7.55 33.30
N ASP A 116 -5.57 8.39 33.62
CA ASP A 116 -6.33 8.29 34.85
C ASP A 116 -7.54 7.36 34.66
N THR A 117 -8.18 7.40 33.49
CA THR A 117 -9.36 6.55 33.17
C THR A 117 -9.04 5.33 32.31
N GLY A 118 -7.93 5.36 31.55
CA GLY A 118 -7.59 4.32 30.56
C GLY A 118 -8.31 4.49 29.22
N GLU A 119 -9.12 5.54 29.04
CA GLU A 119 -9.87 5.78 27.81
C GLU A 119 -8.99 6.40 26.72
N VAL A 120 -9.32 6.14 25.46
CA VAL A 120 -8.70 6.76 24.29
C VAL A 120 -9.74 7.59 23.56
N THR A 121 -9.44 8.86 23.35
CA THR A 121 -10.21 9.76 22.47
C THR A 121 -9.36 10.10 21.26
N SER A 122 -9.96 10.09 20.06
CA SER A 122 -9.23 10.36 18.83
C SER A 122 -9.99 11.27 17.88
N SER A 123 -9.24 11.98 17.05
CA SER A 123 -9.74 12.71 15.89
C SER A 123 -8.94 12.29 14.66
N ASN A 124 -9.59 12.28 13.51
CA ASN A 124 -8.94 11.91 12.26
C ASN A 124 -9.40 12.77 11.10
N PHE A 125 -8.55 12.85 10.08
CA PHE A 125 -8.90 13.40 8.78
C PHE A 125 -8.25 12.54 7.69
N SER A 126 -8.78 12.64 6.48
CA SER A 126 -8.19 12.00 5.31
C SER A 126 -7.75 13.04 4.29
N PHE A 127 -6.68 12.74 3.56
CA PHE A 127 -6.21 13.51 2.42
C PHE A 127 -5.71 12.55 1.35
N TYR A 128 -5.47 13.06 0.14
CA TYR A 128 -5.01 12.22 -0.97
C TYR A 128 -3.60 12.61 -1.40
N LYS A 129 -2.75 11.62 -1.66
CA LYS A 129 -1.64 11.80 -2.59
C LYS A 129 -2.13 11.41 -3.96
N GLN A 130 -2.09 12.34 -4.90
CA GLN A 130 -2.44 12.12 -6.30
C GLN A 130 -1.20 12.36 -7.13
N TYR A 131 -1.02 11.55 -8.16
CA TYR A 131 -0.18 11.94 -9.27
C TYR A 131 -0.97 12.96 -10.11
N SER A 132 -0.30 13.92 -10.73
CA SER A 132 -0.94 15.04 -11.44
C SER A 132 -2.15 14.59 -12.28
N ASP A 133 -3.26 15.34 -12.25
CA ASP A 133 -4.47 15.08 -13.08
C ASP A 133 -4.14 14.98 -14.59
N THR A 134 -2.97 15.48 -15.01
CA THR A 134 -2.47 15.41 -16.40
C THR A 134 -1.46 14.29 -16.65
N GLU A 135 -0.95 13.61 -15.62
CA GLU A 135 0.14 12.63 -15.73
C GLU A 135 -0.13 11.39 -14.84
N ASN A 136 -0.90 10.43 -15.35
CA ASN A 136 -1.09 9.13 -14.69
C ASN A 136 0.24 8.36 -14.63
N THR A 137 0.51 7.65 -13.53
CA THR A 137 1.77 6.91 -13.31
C THR A 137 1.74 5.46 -13.80
N SER A 138 0.56 4.92 -14.06
CA SER A 138 0.36 3.52 -14.48
C SER A 138 -0.97 3.36 -15.24
N CYS A 139 -1.12 2.23 -15.93
CA CYS A 139 -2.39 1.85 -16.56
C CYS A 139 -3.52 1.67 -15.54
N SER A 140 -3.19 1.21 -14.32
CA SER A 140 -4.13 1.02 -13.20
C SER A 140 -4.79 2.34 -12.81
N GLU A 141 -3.99 3.40 -12.71
CA GLU A 141 -4.46 4.73 -12.38
C GLU A 141 -5.30 5.35 -13.51
N ILE A 142 -4.89 5.15 -14.77
CA ILE A 142 -5.69 5.58 -15.93
C ILE A 142 -7.10 4.96 -15.88
N LEU A 143 -7.18 3.66 -15.56
CA LEU A 143 -8.46 2.97 -15.46
C LEU A 143 -9.29 3.47 -14.28
N ALA A 144 -8.68 3.59 -13.10
CA ALA A 144 -9.36 4.06 -11.89
C ALA A 144 -9.92 5.48 -12.03
N ASN A 145 -9.22 6.34 -12.78
CA ASN A 145 -9.65 7.71 -13.07
C ASN A 145 -10.70 7.80 -14.19
N GLY A 146 -11.15 6.67 -14.76
CA GLY A 146 -12.15 6.66 -15.83
C GLY A 146 -11.62 7.16 -17.18
N HIS A 147 -10.30 7.21 -17.36
CA HIS A 147 -9.64 7.69 -18.57
C HIS A 147 -9.35 6.56 -19.58
N SER A 148 -9.75 5.32 -19.28
CA SER A 148 -9.63 4.19 -20.19
C SER A 148 -10.47 4.39 -21.46
N LYS A 149 -9.83 4.15 -22.61
CA LYS A 149 -10.42 4.11 -23.96
C LYS A 149 -10.34 2.70 -24.57
N GLY A 150 -10.16 1.67 -23.74
CA GLY A 150 -9.88 0.29 -24.16
C GLY A 150 -8.38 -0.05 -24.14
N SER A 151 -8.03 -1.31 -24.40
CA SER A 151 -6.63 -1.74 -24.44
C SER A 151 -5.86 -1.04 -25.58
N GLY A 152 -4.61 -0.64 -25.32
CA GLY A 152 -3.82 0.12 -26.30
C GLY A 152 -2.67 0.90 -25.69
N VAL A 153 -2.11 1.83 -26.46
CA VAL A 153 -0.98 2.67 -26.03
C VAL A 153 -1.47 3.87 -25.23
N TYR A 154 -0.86 4.08 -24.07
CA TYR A 154 -1.10 5.23 -23.22
C TYR A 154 0.23 5.90 -22.85
N THR A 155 0.14 7.19 -22.52
CA THR A 155 1.26 7.94 -21.95
C THR A 155 1.13 7.92 -20.44
N ILE A 156 2.18 7.47 -19.76
CA ILE A 156 2.33 7.56 -18.30
C ILE A 156 3.59 8.35 -17.96
N LYS A 157 3.67 8.82 -16.72
CA LYS A 157 4.92 9.37 -16.16
C LYS A 157 5.13 8.78 -14.79
N SER A 158 6.05 7.83 -14.69
CA SER A 158 6.37 7.20 -13.41
C SER A 158 7.13 8.14 -12.47
N MET A 159 7.13 7.85 -11.17
CA MET A 159 7.58 8.77 -10.12
C MET A 159 8.98 9.35 -10.33
N SER A 160 9.91 8.55 -10.84
CA SER A 160 11.31 8.97 -11.05
C SER A 160 11.58 9.44 -12.48
N ALA A 161 10.62 9.32 -13.39
CA ALA A 161 10.82 9.64 -14.79
C ALA A 161 10.84 11.16 -15.01
N GLU A 162 11.92 11.66 -15.61
CA GLU A 162 12.07 13.08 -15.96
C GLU A 162 11.04 13.53 -16.99
N SER A 163 10.57 12.61 -17.86
CA SER A 163 9.60 12.88 -18.92
C SER A 163 8.59 11.74 -19.06
N PRO A 164 7.34 12.04 -19.46
CA PRO A 164 6.35 11.00 -19.78
C PRO A 164 6.84 10.06 -20.89
N TYR A 165 6.39 8.82 -20.85
CA TYR A 165 6.71 7.79 -21.84
C TYR A 165 5.50 6.91 -22.15
N GLN A 166 5.56 6.24 -23.29
CA GLN A 166 4.49 5.37 -23.76
C GLN A 166 4.61 3.96 -23.19
N VAL A 167 3.46 3.36 -22.87
CA VAL A 167 3.31 1.97 -22.46
C VAL A 167 2.10 1.35 -23.14
N TYR A 168 2.12 0.02 -23.28
CA TYR A 168 0.90 -0.71 -23.59
C TYR A 168 0.10 -1.01 -22.32
N CYS A 169 -1.18 -0.66 -22.33
CA CYS A 169 -2.14 -1.00 -21.29
C CYS A 169 -3.12 -2.06 -21.78
N ASP A 170 -3.26 -3.14 -21.03
CA ASP A 170 -4.41 -4.03 -21.14
C ASP A 170 -5.49 -3.56 -20.14
N MET A 171 -6.60 -3.06 -20.69
CA MET A 171 -7.71 -2.47 -19.95
C MET A 171 -8.91 -3.42 -19.79
N GLU A 172 -8.78 -4.67 -20.21
CA GLU A 172 -9.91 -5.61 -20.32
C GLU A 172 -9.68 -6.89 -19.52
N THR A 173 -8.50 -7.49 -19.64
CA THR A 173 -8.17 -8.76 -18.99
C THR A 173 -8.27 -8.61 -17.48
N LYS A 174 -9.00 -9.50 -16.80
CA LYS A 174 -9.09 -9.53 -15.32
C LYS A 174 -9.41 -8.17 -14.67
N GLY A 175 -10.28 -7.39 -15.31
CA GLY A 175 -10.69 -6.07 -14.83
C GLY A 175 -9.77 -4.92 -15.25
N GLY A 176 -8.75 -5.17 -16.07
CA GLY A 176 -7.93 -4.14 -16.72
C GLY A 176 -6.92 -3.42 -15.82
N GLY A 177 -6.32 -2.36 -16.37
CA GLY A 177 -5.34 -1.52 -15.68
C GLY A 177 -3.91 -2.08 -15.71
N TRP A 178 -3.66 -3.09 -16.56
CA TRP A 178 -2.38 -3.79 -16.61
C TRP A 178 -1.37 -3.10 -17.50
N THR A 179 -0.20 -2.77 -16.96
CA THR A 179 0.92 -2.18 -17.71
C THR A 179 1.85 -3.29 -18.21
N LEU A 180 2.09 -3.38 -19.52
CA LEU A 180 3.03 -4.37 -20.07
C LEU A 180 4.47 -4.00 -19.70
N VAL A 181 5.18 -4.91 -19.02
CA VAL A 181 6.56 -4.69 -18.55
C VAL A 181 7.58 -5.64 -19.17
N GLY A 182 7.13 -6.76 -19.71
CA GLY A 182 8.03 -7.69 -20.39
C GLY A 182 7.33 -8.69 -21.27
N ILE A 183 7.97 -9.00 -22.40
CA ILE A 183 7.64 -10.12 -23.26
C ILE A 183 8.86 -11.04 -23.23
N LYS A 184 8.75 -12.13 -22.47
CA LYS A 184 9.83 -13.09 -22.29
C LYS A 184 9.64 -14.26 -23.23
N ARG A 185 10.71 -14.66 -23.90
CA ARG A 185 10.74 -15.83 -24.79
C ARG A 185 11.78 -16.81 -24.34
N ARG A 186 11.47 -18.08 -24.57
CA ARG A 186 12.36 -19.19 -24.30
C ARG A 186 13.62 -19.02 -25.15
N THR A 187 13.50 -18.85 -26.45
CA THR A 187 14.65 -18.88 -27.36
C THR A 187 15.42 -17.55 -27.49
N GLN A 188 15.09 -16.51 -26.72
CA GLN A 188 15.68 -15.17 -26.87
C GLN A 188 16.15 -14.61 -25.52
N PRO A 189 17.24 -13.82 -25.49
CA PRO A 189 17.65 -13.10 -24.29
C PRO A 189 16.60 -12.06 -23.90
N ASN A 190 16.54 -11.74 -22.60
CA ASN A 190 15.71 -10.65 -22.09
C ASN A 190 16.47 -9.33 -22.23
N GLU A 191 16.29 -8.65 -23.36
CA GLU A 191 16.95 -7.37 -23.63
C GLU A 191 16.04 -6.18 -23.32
N VAL A 192 16.66 -5.10 -22.85
CA VAL A 192 15.95 -3.85 -22.58
C VAL A 192 15.59 -3.19 -23.91
N VAL A 193 14.31 -2.83 -24.07
CA VAL A 193 13.83 -2.03 -25.20
C VAL A 193 13.46 -0.63 -24.74
N GLU A 194 13.65 0.36 -25.61
CA GLU A 194 13.28 1.75 -25.30
C GLU A 194 11.77 1.89 -25.05
N GLU A 195 10.98 1.24 -25.90
CA GLU A 195 9.52 1.24 -25.86
C GLU A 195 8.96 -0.17 -25.97
N LEU A 196 8.03 -0.51 -25.06
CA LEU A 196 7.30 -1.77 -25.04
C LEU A 196 5.79 -1.47 -25.15
N THR A 197 5.39 -1.00 -26.34
CA THR A 197 4.07 -0.40 -26.61
C THR A 197 3.12 -1.33 -27.37
N SER A 198 3.49 -2.58 -27.61
CA SER A 198 2.59 -3.57 -28.21
C SER A 198 2.88 -4.99 -27.71
N PRO A 199 1.85 -5.81 -27.43
CA PRO A 199 2.03 -7.23 -27.12
C PRO A 199 2.48 -8.05 -28.34
N GLU A 200 2.37 -7.51 -29.56
CA GLU A 200 2.77 -8.19 -30.80
C GLU A 200 4.29 -8.18 -31.00
N LEU A 201 5.03 -7.42 -30.19
CA LEU A 201 6.48 -7.35 -30.29
C LEU A 201 7.14 -8.72 -30.10
N GLU A 202 8.31 -8.86 -30.72
CA GLU A 202 9.03 -10.12 -30.70
C GLU A 202 9.50 -10.46 -29.28
N GLY A 203 10.05 -9.51 -28.55
CA GLY A 203 10.44 -9.70 -27.16
C GLY A 203 10.95 -8.40 -26.60
N GLY A 204 11.30 -8.43 -25.32
CA GLY A 204 11.93 -7.30 -24.67
C GLY A 204 11.31 -6.98 -23.33
N VAL A 205 12.07 -6.26 -22.52
CA VAL A 205 11.67 -5.83 -21.19
C VAL A 205 11.91 -4.34 -21.04
N ILE A 206 11.19 -3.70 -20.14
CA ILE A 206 11.45 -2.30 -19.80
C ILE A 206 12.77 -2.15 -19.02
N SER A 207 13.31 -0.94 -18.98
CA SER A 207 14.54 -0.63 -18.23
C SER A 207 14.37 -0.83 -16.72
N ASP A 208 15.47 -1.05 -16.01
CA ASP A 208 15.48 -1.25 -14.55
C ASP A 208 14.83 -0.09 -13.78
N GLN A 209 14.99 1.15 -14.26
CA GLN A 209 14.37 2.32 -13.64
C GLN A 209 12.84 2.29 -13.80
N LYS A 210 12.34 2.03 -15.02
CA LYS A 210 10.89 1.89 -15.27
C LYS A 210 10.32 0.71 -14.47
N TRP A 211 11.06 -0.39 -14.39
CA TRP A 211 10.66 -1.56 -13.60
C TRP A 211 10.60 -1.25 -12.11
N ALA A 212 11.59 -0.56 -11.55
CA ALA A 212 11.59 -0.17 -10.14
C ALA A 212 10.36 0.68 -9.78
N ASP A 213 10.03 1.66 -10.61
CA ASP A 213 8.87 2.53 -10.40
C ASP A 213 7.55 1.77 -10.48
N LEU A 214 7.35 0.98 -11.55
CA LEU A 214 6.11 0.23 -11.74
C LEU A 214 5.95 -0.87 -10.69
N LYS A 215 7.02 -1.59 -10.34
CA LYS A 215 7.04 -2.59 -9.25
C LYS A 215 6.66 -1.96 -7.91
N TYR A 216 7.05 -0.71 -7.68
CA TYR A 216 6.76 -0.02 -6.44
C TYR A 216 5.26 0.24 -6.27
N VAL A 217 4.60 0.76 -7.31
CA VAL A 217 3.17 1.14 -7.26
C VAL A 217 2.22 -0.04 -7.46
N SER A 218 2.70 -1.17 -7.99
CA SER A 218 1.87 -2.32 -8.33
C SER A 218 1.62 -3.26 -7.13
N GLN A 219 0.43 -3.88 -7.12
CA GLN A 219 -0.03 -4.88 -6.16
C GLN A 219 -0.08 -6.29 -6.74
N GLU A 220 -0.17 -6.39 -8.07
CA GLU A 220 -0.36 -7.68 -8.75
C GLU A 220 0.52 -7.78 -9.99
N VAL A 221 0.85 -9.01 -10.36
CA VAL A 221 1.48 -9.34 -11.64
C VAL A 221 0.54 -10.22 -12.44
N LEU A 222 0.17 -9.78 -13.64
CA LEU A 222 -0.55 -10.63 -14.58
C LEU A 222 0.45 -11.29 -15.52
N VAL A 223 0.38 -12.62 -15.60
CA VAL A 223 1.05 -13.43 -16.61
C VAL A 223 0.02 -13.91 -17.60
N VAL A 224 0.25 -13.63 -18.88
CA VAL A 224 -0.51 -14.19 -20.00
C VAL A 224 0.43 -15.05 -20.82
N ALA A 225 0.03 -16.28 -21.15
CA ALA A 225 0.85 -17.18 -21.94
C ALA A 225 0.00 -18.26 -22.61
N ASP A 226 0.26 -18.58 -23.89
CA ASP A 226 -0.53 -19.54 -24.66
C ASP A 226 -2.05 -19.37 -24.46
N THR A 227 -2.71 -20.32 -23.78
CA THR A 227 -4.14 -20.30 -23.44
C THR A 227 -4.38 -20.15 -21.94
N ILE A 228 -3.42 -19.62 -21.18
CA ILE A 228 -3.49 -19.43 -19.73
C ILE A 228 -3.32 -17.97 -19.32
N THR A 229 -3.91 -17.65 -18.17
CA THR A 229 -3.62 -16.42 -17.44
C THR A 229 -3.42 -16.75 -15.95
N ALA A 230 -2.48 -16.08 -15.29
CA ALA A 230 -2.34 -16.10 -13.84
C ALA A 230 -2.15 -14.69 -13.30
N VAL A 231 -2.83 -14.38 -12.21
CA VAL A 231 -2.56 -13.23 -11.36
C VAL A 231 -1.73 -13.70 -10.18
N LEU A 232 -0.57 -13.09 -10.00
CA LEU A 232 0.37 -13.38 -8.93
C LEU A 232 0.38 -12.22 -7.93
N ASP A 233 0.51 -12.55 -6.66
CA ASP A 233 0.59 -11.58 -5.56
C ASP A 233 1.98 -10.91 -5.53
N MET A 234 2.02 -9.58 -5.68
CA MET A 234 3.27 -8.84 -5.74
C MET A 234 4.03 -8.88 -4.41
N ASP A 235 3.35 -8.92 -3.27
CA ASP A 235 3.98 -8.92 -1.96
C ASP A 235 4.58 -10.31 -1.66
N ALA A 236 3.91 -11.39 -2.04
CA ALA A 236 4.46 -12.75 -1.99
C ALA A 236 5.72 -12.87 -2.86
N LEU A 237 5.71 -12.29 -4.07
CA LEU A 237 6.89 -12.25 -4.95
C LEU A 237 8.04 -11.43 -4.33
N LYS A 238 7.75 -10.24 -3.80
CA LYS A 238 8.74 -9.35 -3.17
C LYS A 238 9.37 -9.98 -1.92
N ASN A 239 8.62 -10.81 -1.20
CA ASN A 239 9.06 -11.44 0.05
C ASN A 239 9.45 -12.93 -0.11
N ALA A 240 9.62 -13.40 -1.34
CA ALA A 240 10.01 -14.78 -1.61
C ALA A 240 11.36 -15.13 -0.97
N ASN A 241 11.42 -16.27 -0.26
CA ASN A 241 12.53 -16.59 0.63
C ASN A 241 13.87 -16.88 -0.09
N CYS A 242 13.83 -17.62 -1.21
CA CYS A 242 15.04 -18.05 -1.90
C CYS A 242 15.58 -16.98 -2.86
N LYS A 243 14.66 -16.31 -3.54
CA LYS A 243 14.95 -15.15 -4.38
C LYS A 243 13.76 -14.21 -4.38
N PRO A 244 13.86 -13.07 -3.68
CA PRO A 244 12.92 -11.97 -3.80
C PRO A 244 12.77 -11.50 -5.25
N LEU A 245 11.63 -10.88 -5.57
CA LEU A 245 11.35 -10.38 -6.91
C LEU A 245 12.50 -9.51 -7.47
N ALA A 246 13.00 -9.94 -8.62
CA ALA A 246 14.18 -9.43 -9.29
C ALA A 246 14.22 -7.90 -9.42
N LYS A 247 15.44 -7.36 -9.38
CA LYS A 247 15.69 -5.92 -9.57
C LYS A 247 15.70 -5.55 -11.04
N SER A 248 16.01 -6.51 -11.92
CA SER A 248 15.94 -6.34 -13.37
C SER A 248 15.05 -7.41 -14.00
N LEU A 249 14.25 -7.00 -14.98
CA LEU A 249 13.50 -7.94 -15.81
C LEU A 249 14.39 -8.65 -16.84
N THR A 250 15.66 -8.27 -16.98
CA THR A 250 16.63 -9.00 -17.81
C THR A 250 17.00 -10.36 -17.20
N GLU A 251 16.77 -10.54 -15.89
CA GLU A 251 17.02 -11.80 -15.20
C GLU A 251 16.06 -12.92 -15.68
N ASN A 252 16.59 -14.14 -15.79
CA ASN A 252 15.80 -15.31 -16.20
C ASN A 252 14.86 -15.76 -15.07
N LEU A 253 15.39 -15.88 -13.85
CA LEU A 253 14.63 -16.19 -12.66
C LEU A 253 14.21 -14.89 -12.00
N LEU A 254 12.91 -14.59 -11.96
CA LEU A 254 12.40 -13.36 -11.38
C LEU A 254 12.09 -13.50 -9.89
N ALA A 255 11.53 -14.62 -9.44
CA ALA A 255 11.33 -14.90 -8.02
C ALA A 255 11.37 -16.41 -7.75
N HIS A 256 11.75 -16.79 -6.53
CA HIS A 256 11.79 -18.17 -6.06
C HIS A 256 11.47 -18.23 -4.58
N ASN A 257 10.44 -18.99 -4.24
CA ASN A 257 10.07 -19.31 -2.88
C ASN A 257 10.17 -20.83 -2.64
N GLU A 258 10.86 -21.22 -1.58
CA GLU A 258 10.98 -22.59 -1.11
C GLU A 258 11.27 -22.54 0.39
N SER A 259 10.70 -23.46 1.16
CA SER A 259 10.80 -23.43 2.62
C SER A 259 12.24 -23.66 3.12
N SER A 260 13.03 -24.43 2.37
CA SER A 260 14.45 -24.67 2.68
C SER A 260 15.21 -25.17 1.45
N GLY A 261 16.54 -25.11 1.46
CA GLY A 261 17.39 -25.70 0.40
C GLY A 261 17.47 -24.90 -0.89
N CYS A 262 16.41 -24.21 -1.30
CA CYS A 262 16.35 -23.37 -2.51
C CYS A 262 16.84 -24.10 -3.77
N GLY A 263 16.55 -25.40 -3.85
CA GLY A 263 17.04 -26.27 -4.92
C GLY A 263 16.11 -26.35 -6.13
N GLY A 264 14.84 -25.96 -5.99
CA GLY A 264 13.83 -26.15 -7.03
C GLY A 264 13.57 -27.63 -7.35
N ALA A 265 13.75 -28.51 -6.35
CA ALA A 265 13.52 -29.95 -6.45
C ALA A 265 12.28 -30.34 -5.62
N GLY A 266 11.82 -31.59 -5.68
CA GLY A 266 10.78 -32.08 -4.75
C GLY A 266 9.35 -31.54 -4.92
N GLN A 267 9.11 -30.57 -5.82
CA GLN A 267 7.80 -29.95 -6.04
C GLN A 267 7.21 -29.30 -4.78
N ASP A 268 8.03 -28.59 -4.01
CA ASP A 268 7.65 -27.82 -2.82
C ASP A 268 8.06 -26.34 -2.93
N TYR A 269 8.30 -25.89 -4.16
CA TYR A 269 8.77 -24.54 -4.50
C TYR A 269 7.78 -23.81 -5.40
N SER A 270 7.80 -22.49 -5.36
CA SER A 270 7.17 -21.62 -6.34
C SER A 270 8.26 -20.80 -7.03
N VAL A 271 8.21 -20.71 -8.36
CA VAL A 271 9.11 -19.84 -9.12
C VAL A 271 8.34 -19.06 -10.16
N PHE A 272 8.79 -17.83 -10.37
CA PHE A 272 8.38 -16.99 -11.48
C PHE A 272 9.62 -16.71 -12.33
N GLY A 273 9.59 -17.08 -13.60
CA GLY A 273 10.79 -17.22 -14.42
C GLY A 273 11.52 -18.56 -14.18
N SER A 274 12.75 -18.69 -14.68
CA SER A 274 13.52 -19.93 -14.55
C SER A 274 15.01 -19.68 -14.35
N ASN A 275 15.68 -20.57 -13.61
CA ASN A 275 17.13 -20.55 -13.40
C ASN A 275 17.92 -21.13 -14.58
N LYS A 276 17.28 -21.87 -15.48
CA LYS A 276 17.88 -22.35 -16.71
C LYS A 276 17.91 -21.19 -17.70
N SER A 277 18.97 -21.13 -18.51
CA SER A 277 18.96 -20.26 -19.68
C SER A 277 17.67 -20.51 -20.43
N ASN A 278 17.02 -19.44 -20.89
CA ASN A 278 16.04 -19.60 -21.95
C ASN A 278 14.84 -20.46 -21.53
N ILE A 279 14.26 -20.25 -20.34
CA ILE A 279 12.99 -20.89 -19.93
C ILE A 279 12.03 -19.85 -19.36
N VAL A 280 10.80 -19.89 -19.87
CA VAL A 280 9.68 -19.05 -19.49
C VAL A 280 8.70 -19.89 -18.68
N ALA A 281 8.63 -19.65 -17.38
CA ALA A 281 7.86 -20.52 -16.50
C ALA A 281 7.22 -19.82 -15.31
N VAL A 282 6.11 -20.40 -14.88
CA VAL A 282 5.46 -20.14 -13.60
C VAL A 282 5.20 -21.49 -12.96
N TYR A 283 5.82 -21.76 -11.82
CA TYR A 283 5.57 -22.96 -11.03
C TYR A 283 5.05 -22.51 -9.67
N ASP A 284 3.99 -23.14 -9.16
CA ASP A 284 3.41 -22.73 -7.89
C ASP A 284 3.12 -23.91 -6.95
N TYR A 285 4.18 -24.61 -6.55
CA TYR A 285 4.09 -25.82 -5.73
C TYR A 285 4.28 -25.58 -4.24
N SER A 286 4.89 -24.47 -3.83
CA SER A 286 5.16 -24.22 -2.41
C SER A 286 3.89 -24.01 -1.59
N SER A 287 3.99 -24.08 -0.26
CA SER A 287 2.88 -23.74 0.64
C SER A 287 2.53 -22.24 0.59
N SER A 288 3.53 -21.39 0.41
CA SER A 288 3.36 -19.94 0.21
C SER A 288 3.27 -19.63 -1.29
N LYS A 289 2.05 -19.78 -1.82
CA LYS A 289 1.74 -19.64 -3.24
C LYS A 289 2.03 -18.23 -3.77
N PHE A 290 2.45 -18.15 -5.03
CA PHE A 290 2.50 -16.88 -5.77
C PHE A 290 1.19 -16.58 -6.49
N ILE A 291 0.50 -17.60 -7.02
CA ILE A 291 -0.71 -17.43 -7.81
C ILE A 291 -1.90 -17.25 -6.88
N ILE A 292 -2.62 -16.14 -7.02
CA ILE A 292 -3.88 -15.87 -6.32
C ILE A 292 -5.10 -16.20 -7.18
N GLU A 293 -4.97 -16.05 -8.50
CA GLU A 293 -6.02 -16.37 -9.46
C GLU A 293 -5.40 -16.95 -10.73
N ARG A 294 -6.04 -17.94 -11.35
CA ARG A 294 -5.64 -18.46 -12.66
C ARG A 294 -6.84 -18.91 -13.48
N GLU A 295 -6.68 -18.85 -14.80
CA GLU A 295 -7.64 -19.36 -15.79
C GLU A 295 -6.92 -20.02 -16.96
N GLY A 296 -7.69 -20.74 -17.77
CA GLY A 296 -7.22 -21.42 -18.98
C GLY A 296 -7.00 -22.92 -18.83
N THR A 297 -6.90 -23.62 -19.96
CA THR A 297 -6.81 -25.10 -20.02
C THR A 297 -5.40 -25.64 -20.27
N GLY A 298 -4.38 -24.77 -20.30
CA GLY A 298 -2.99 -25.13 -20.59
C GLY A 298 -2.09 -25.36 -19.37
N TRP A 299 -2.66 -25.33 -18.16
CA TRP A 299 -1.90 -25.56 -16.93
C TRP A 299 -1.51 -27.03 -16.80
N GLY A 300 -0.21 -27.29 -16.68
CA GLY A 300 0.26 -28.55 -16.14
C GLY A 300 -0.14 -28.67 -14.66
N ASN A 301 -0.48 -29.87 -14.22
CA ASN A 301 -0.75 -30.15 -12.81
C ASN A 301 0.27 -31.16 -12.31
N ALA A 302 1.11 -30.72 -11.37
CA ALA A 302 1.95 -31.60 -10.57
C ALA A 302 1.19 -32.01 -9.31
N GLN A 303 1.77 -32.90 -8.49
CA GLN A 303 1.12 -33.35 -7.25
C GLN A 303 0.77 -32.18 -6.32
N ASN A 304 1.60 -31.14 -6.29
CA ASN A 304 1.55 -30.08 -5.29
C ASN A 304 1.14 -28.71 -5.84
N GLY A 305 0.75 -28.62 -7.12
CA GLY A 305 0.23 -27.37 -7.67
C GLY A 305 0.29 -27.25 -9.19
N PRO A 306 -0.19 -26.13 -9.71
CA PRO A 306 -0.16 -25.85 -11.13
C PRO A 306 1.21 -25.39 -11.60
N TYR A 307 1.48 -25.59 -12.87
CA TYR A 307 2.62 -24.99 -13.53
C TYR A 307 2.36 -24.66 -14.99
N TYR A 308 3.16 -23.73 -15.48
CA TYR A 308 3.32 -23.40 -16.87
C TYR A 308 4.81 -23.37 -17.21
N ASN A 309 5.16 -23.98 -18.34
CA ASN A 309 6.47 -23.87 -18.96
C ASN A 309 6.24 -23.93 -20.47
N GLY A 310 6.58 -22.85 -21.16
CA GLY A 310 6.31 -22.72 -22.58
C GLY A 310 7.32 -21.82 -23.29
N GLU A 311 6.95 -21.41 -24.49
CA GLU A 311 7.86 -20.70 -25.39
C GLU A 311 7.84 -19.18 -25.18
N LYS A 312 6.71 -18.62 -24.72
CA LYS A 312 6.52 -17.16 -24.56
C LYS A 312 5.61 -16.87 -23.37
N MET A 313 5.84 -15.74 -22.71
CA MET A 313 4.88 -15.15 -21.76
C MET A 313 4.97 -13.63 -21.80
N TRP A 314 3.84 -13.00 -21.56
CA TRP A 314 3.72 -11.59 -21.31
C TRP A 314 3.58 -11.36 -19.81
N VAL A 315 4.29 -10.36 -19.31
CA VAL A 315 4.29 -9.96 -17.92
C VAL A 315 3.76 -8.54 -17.86
N TYR A 316 2.69 -8.37 -17.10
CA TYR A 316 2.08 -7.08 -16.82
C TYR A 316 2.01 -6.84 -15.31
N VAL A 317 1.89 -5.58 -14.90
CA VAL A 317 1.71 -5.19 -13.50
C VAL A 317 0.66 -4.10 -13.35
N ARG A 318 -0.02 -4.07 -12.20
CA ARG A 318 -0.98 -3.03 -11.83
C ARG A 318 -1.03 -2.80 -10.33
#